data_AF-T2JVG9-F1
#
_entry.id   AF-T2JVG9-F1
#
_cell.length_a   1.000
_cell.length_b   1.000
_cell.length_c   1.000
_cell.angle_alpha   90.00
_cell.angle_beta   90.00
_cell.angle_gamma   90.00
#
_symmetry.space_group_name_H-M   'P 1'
#
loop_
_entity.id
_entity.type
_entity.pdbx_description
1 polymer ?
#
loop_
_entity_poly.entity_id
_entity_poly.type
_entity_poly.pdbx_seq_one_letter_code
_entity_poly.pdbx_strand_id
1 'polypeptide(L)'
;MVKKDNKLIIDYVKDRLGVDIRNYYVDPPSPKPSNYLNFTKIKRQLFNGYIRVIKNLFPTDYRKDIVDQTMLGEKHKWMYDKYSLPSLLQTVGFSKIQILNEKTSKITNFKDDYLDINSDGTPYRKSSIYCEAYK
;
A
#
# COMPACT_ATOMS: atom_id res chain seq x y z
N MET A 1 -5.84 12.70 -8.53
CA MET A 1 -7.24 12.66 -8.04
C MET A 1 -8.07 11.88 -9.04
N VAL A 2 -8.73 10.80 -8.60
CA VAL A 2 -9.68 10.04 -9.43
C VAL A 2 -10.88 10.95 -9.67
N LYS A 3 -11.18 11.30 -10.93
CA LYS A 3 -12.40 12.04 -11.26
C LYS A 3 -13.61 11.17 -10.90
N LYS A 4 -14.63 11.79 -10.29
CA LYS A 4 -15.91 11.17 -9.87
C LYS A 4 -16.55 10.30 -10.98
N ASP A 5 -16.26 10.62 -12.23
CA ASP A 5 -16.88 9.99 -13.40
C ASP A 5 -16.06 8.83 -14.00
N ASN A 6 -14.90 8.46 -13.42
CA ASN A 6 -14.12 7.33 -13.94
C ASN A 6 -14.70 5.99 -13.45
N LYS A 7 -15.83 5.61 -14.06
CA LYS A 7 -16.60 4.41 -13.73
C LYS A 7 -15.75 3.13 -13.74
N LEU A 8 -14.83 3.00 -14.70
CA LEU A 8 -13.93 1.85 -14.81
C LEU A 8 -13.03 1.68 -13.59
N ILE A 9 -12.39 2.76 -13.14
CA ILE A 9 -11.51 2.70 -11.95
C ILE A 9 -12.33 2.45 -10.69
N ILE A 10 -13.50 3.07 -10.58
CA ILE A 10 -14.36 2.91 -9.42
C ILE A 10 -14.86 1.46 -9.30
N ASP A 11 -15.32 0.88 -10.40
CA ASP A 11 -15.78 -0.51 -10.43
C ASP A 11 -14.63 -1.49 -10.15
N TYR A 12 -13.43 -1.23 -10.69
CA TYR A 12 -12.22 -1.99 -10.37
C TYR A 12 -11.86 -1.93 -8.86
N VAL A 13 -11.92 -0.74 -8.26
CA VAL A 13 -11.62 -0.56 -6.83
C VAL A 13 -12.68 -1.25 -5.97
N LYS A 14 -13.95 -1.19 -6.36
CA LYS A 14 -15.06 -1.88 -5.68
C LYS A 14 -14.89 -3.40 -5.74
N ASP A 15 -14.54 -3.96 -6.89
CA ASP A 15 -14.26 -5.39 -7.05
C ASP A 15 -13.09 -5.82 -6.15
N ARG A 16 -12.01 -5.00 -6.11
CA ARG A 16 -10.80 -5.32 -5.35
C ARG A 16 -10.96 -5.19 -3.84
N LEU A 17 -11.61 -4.13 -3.36
CA LEU A 17 -11.71 -3.81 -1.93
C LEU A 17 -13.04 -4.26 -1.31
N GLY A 18 -14.04 -4.60 -2.12
CA GLY A 18 -15.43 -4.81 -1.66
C GLY A 18 -16.11 -3.53 -1.18
N VAL A 19 -15.45 -2.38 -1.29
CA VAL A 19 -15.92 -1.08 -0.79
C VAL A 19 -16.23 -0.18 -1.97
N ASP A 20 -17.47 0.31 -2.04
CA ASP A 20 -17.85 1.30 -3.03
C ASP A 20 -17.36 2.68 -2.60
N ILE A 21 -16.29 3.15 -3.25
CA ILE A 21 -15.67 4.45 -2.95
C ILE A 21 -16.57 5.65 -3.30
N ARG A 22 -17.65 5.45 -4.07
CA ARG A 22 -18.62 6.52 -4.37
C ARG A 22 -19.29 7.04 -3.10
N ASN A 23 -19.51 6.16 -2.12
CA ASN A 23 -20.14 6.50 -0.84
C ASN A 23 -19.23 7.36 0.05
N TYR A 24 -17.93 7.35 -0.21
CA TYR A 24 -16.92 8.12 0.52
C TYR A 24 -16.45 9.36 -0.26
N TYR A 25 -16.96 9.57 -1.47
CA TYR A 25 -16.65 10.74 -2.27
C TYR A 25 -17.45 11.93 -1.75
N VAL A 26 -16.89 12.59 -0.74
CA VAL A 26 -17.33 13.93 -0.32
C VAL A 26 -16.60 14.90 -1.24
N ASP A 27 -17.32 15.76 -1.96
CA ASP A 27 -16.67 16.86 -2.67
C ASP A 27 -15.82 17.62 -1.64
N PRO A 28 -14.50 17.81 -1.90
CA PRO A 28 -13.65 18.44 -0.92
C PRO A 28 -14.26 19.80 -0.59
N PRO A 29 -14.50 20.11 0.70
CA PRO A 29 -15.04 21.41 1.06
C PRO A 29 -14.12 22.47 0.45
N SER A 30 -14.71 23.48 -0.18
CA SER A 30 -13.95 24.59 -0.75
C SER A 30 -12.96 25.09 0.31
N PRO A 31 -11.68 25.28 -0.04
CA PRO A 31 -10.67 25.63 0.95
C PRO A 31 -11.06 26.96 1.59
N LYS A 32 -11.56 26.91 2.83
CA LYS A 32 -11.87 28.11 3.60
C LYS A 32 -10.54 28.80 3.91
N PRO A 33 -10.36 30.09 3.57
CA PRO A 33 -9.15 30.80 3.94
C PRO A 33 -9.04 30.81 5.48
N SER A 34 -8.08 30.06 6.01
CA SER A 34 -7.82 30.02 7.45
C SER A 34 -6.91 31.19 7.81
N ASN A 35 -7.47 32.27 8.36
CA ASN A 35 -6.71 33.42 8.86
C ASN A 35 -6.11 33.19 10.27
N TYR A 36 -6.20 31.98 10.82
CA TYR A 36 -5.64 31.64 12.12
C TYR A 36 -4.23 31.06 11.99
N LEU A 37 -3.33 31.55 12.84
CA LEU A 37 -2.04 30.92 13.08
C LEU A 37 -2.29 29.49 13.58
N ASN A 38 -2.00 28.51 12.73
CA ASN A 38 -2.10 27.11 13.10
C ASN A 38 -0.95 26.77 14.07
N PHE A 39 -1.19 26.86 15.38
CA PHE A 39 -0.23 26.45 16.42
C PHE A 39 0.30 25.02 16.21
N THR A 40 -0.53 24.15 15.64
CA THR A 40 -0.14 22.80 15.23
C THR A 40 0.97 22.80 14.17
N LYS A 41 0.87 23.69 13.17
CA LYS A 41 1.91 23.86 12.14
C LYS A 41 3.19 24.43 12.73
N ILE A 42 3.08 25.41 13.64
CA ILE A 42 4.23 26.04 14.30
C ILE A 42 4.94 25.02 15.21
N LYS A 43 4.20 24.29 16.04
CA LYS A 43 4.76 23.21 16.88
C LYS A 43 5.49 22.16 16.04
N ARG A 44 4.90 21.75 14.92
CA ARG A 44 5.53 20.81 13.99
C ARG A 44 6.83 21.38 13.40
N GLN A 45 6.84 22.66 13.02
CA GLN A 45 8.05 23.29 12.49
C GLN A 45 9.16 23.38 13.55
N LEU A 46 8.82 23.73 14.79
CA LEU A 46 9.76 23.74 15.92
C LEU A 46 10.30 22.34 16.23
N PHE A 47 9.43 21.33 16.28
CA PHE A 47 9.82 19.94 16.48
C PHE A 47 10.74 19.44 15.37
N ASN A 48 10.43 19.73 14.11
CA ASN A 48 11.30 19.38 12.98
C ASN A 48 12.65 20.10 13.03
N GLY A 49 12.68 21.34 13.53
CA GLY A 49 13.90 22.08 13.80
C GLY A 49 14.77 21.41 14.86
N TYR A 50 14.16 20.99 15.98
CA TYR A 50 14.82 20.23 17.05
C TYR A 50 15.43 18.92 16.55
N ILE A 51 14.67 18.12 15.80
CA ILE A 51 15.16 16.87 15.20
C ILE A 51 16.33 17.13 14.24
N ARG A 52 16.29 18.25 13.49
CA ARG A 52 17.38 18.64 12.57
C ARG A 52 18.67 18.98 13.33
N VAL A 53 18.56 19.71 14.45
CA VAL A 53 19.73 20.04 15.29
C VAL A 53 20.36 18.77 15.86
N ILE A 54 19.55 17.86 16.39
CA ILE A 54 20.03 16.56 16.90
C ILE A 54 20.67 15.73 15.78
N LYS A 55 20.06 15.66 14.60
CA LYS A 55 20.63 14.94 13.45
C LYS A 55 22.01 15.47 13.06
N ASN A 56 22.20 16.79 13.11
CA ASN A 56 23.47 17.42 12.79
C ASN A 56 24.57 17.13 13.82
N LEU A 57 24.21 16.74 15.05
CA LEU A 57 25.15 16.35 16.09
C LEU A 57 25.75 14.95 15.83
N PHE A 58 25.06 14.09 15.09
CA PHE A 58 25.56 12.76 14.74
C PHE A 58 26.52 12.79 13.53
N PRO A 59 27.52 11.88 13.48
CA PRO A 59 28.38 11.71 12.31
C PRO A 59 27.58 11.33 11.06
N THR A 60 28.08 11.72 9.88
CA THR A 60 27.37 11.58 8.59
C THR A 60 26.92 10.16 8.27
N ASP A 61 27.69 9.17 8.72
CA ASP A 61 27.49 7.76 8.39
C ASP A 61 26.28 7.16 9.13
N TYR A 62 26.00 7.62 10.35
CA TYR A 62 24.90 7.10 11.19
C TYR A 62 23.56 7.83 11.00
N ARG A 63 23.57 8.97 10.30
CA ARG A 63 22.37 9.83 10.14
C ARG A 63 21.22 9.17 9.40
N LYS A 64 21.49 8.19 8.52
CA LYS A 64 20.48 7.49 7.72
C LYS A 64 19.81 6.34 8.49
N ASP A 65 20.51 5.75 9.44
CA ASP A 65 20.03 4.58 10.19
C ASP A 65 19.23 5.00 11.45
N ILE A 66 19.60 6.12 12.07
CA ILE A 66 18.98 6.59 13.33
C ILE A 66 17.69 7.38 13.08
N VAL A 67 17.63 8.17 12.01
CA VAL A 67 16.49 9.07 11.74
C VAL A 67 15.97 8.83 10.32
N ASP A 68 15.00 7.93 10.21
CA ASP A 68 14.22 7.75 9.00
C ASP A 68 13.32 8.98 8.80
N GLN A 69 13.56 9.72 7.71
CA GLN A 69 12.86 10.96 7.39
C GLN A 69 11.55 10.72 6.63
N THR A 70 11.19 9.47 6.39
CA THR A 70 9.92 9.14 5.73
C THR A 70 8.74 9.52 6.62
N MET A 71 7.66 10.03 6.03
CA MET A 71 6.45 10.30 6.79
C MET A 71 5.89 8.97 7.31
N LEU A 72 5.36 8.94 8.54
CA LEU A 72 4.64 7.78 9.06
C LEU A 72 3.55 7.37 8.04
N GLY A 73 3.70 6.20 7.43
CA GLY A 73 2.78 5.66 6.41
C GLY A 73 3.38 5.55 4.99
N GLU A 74 4.40 6.32 4.63
CA GLU A 74 5.07 6.24 3.32
C GLU A 74 5.94 4.98 3.18
N LYS A 75 6.23 4.32 4.30
CA LYS A 75 7.03 3.09 4.35
C LYS A 75 6.23 1.83 4.03
N HIS A 76 5.12 1.92 3.30
CA HIS A 76 4.54 0.76 2.59
C HIS A 76 5.40 0.50 1.35
N LYS A 77 6.60 -0.04 1.58
CA LYS A 77 7.65 -0.01 0.55
C LYS A 77 7.28 -0.79 -0.71
N TRP A 78 6.47 -1.83 -0.61
CA TRP A 78 6.11 -2.65 -1.77
C TRP A 78 4.63 -3.01 -1.78
N MET A 79 3.87 -2.24 -2.56
CA MET A 79 2.54 -2.67 -3.00
C MET A 79 2.67 -3.15 -4.43
N TYR A 80 2.40 -4.43 -4.64
CA TYR A 80 2.32 -4.99 -5.98
C TYR A 80 0.85 -5.22 -6.36
N ASP A 81 0.61 -5.17 -7.67
CA ASP A 81 -0.63 -5.61 -8.29
C ASP A 81 -0.37 -6.84 -9.16
N LYS A 82 -1.43 -7.35 -9.78
CA LYS A 82 -1.38 -8.55 -10.63
C LYS A 82 -0.52 -8.38 -11.89
N TYR A 83 -0.04 -7.17 -12.20
CA TYR A 83 0.78 -6.87 -13.38
C TYR A 83 2.25 -6.57 -13.03
N SER A 84 2.45 -5.73 -12.02
CA SER A 84 3.77 -5.30 -11.53
C SER A 84 4.54 -6.44 -10.87
N LEU A 85 3.88 -7.33 -10.10
CA LEU A 85 4.57 -8.47 -9.48
C LEU A 85 5.15 -9.42 -10.53
N PRO A 86 4.37 -9.92 -11.52
CA PRO A 86 4.95 -10.74 -12.59
C PRO A 86 6.07 -10.06 -13.38
N SER A 87 5.90 -8.78 -13.72
CA SER A 87 6.93 -8.03 -14.46
C SER A 87 8.24 -7.92 -13.67
N LEU A 88 8.16 -7.70 -12.36
CA LEU A 88 9.33 -7.68 -11.48
C LEU A 88 10.01 -9.05 -11.41
N LEU A 89 9.23 -10.12 -11.20
CA LEU A 89 9.73 -11.49 -11.13
C LEU A 89 10.47 -11.87 -12.42
N GLN A 90 9.91 -11.52 -13.58
CA GLN A 90 10.53 -11.78 -14.88
C GLN A 90 11.87 -11.05 -15.02
N THR A 91 11.95 -9.80 -14.57
CA THR A 91 13.18 -8.99 -14.61
C THR A 91 14.31 -9.59 -13.77
N VAL A 92 13.96 -10.30 -12.69
CA VAL A 92 14.92 -10.98 -11.80
C VAL A 92 15.29 -12.40 -12.31
N GLY A 93 14.68 -12.86 -13.40
CA GLY A 93 14.99 -14.13 -14.06
C GLY A 93 14.05 -15.29 -13.71
N PHE A 94 12.93 -15.03 -13.01
CA PHE A 94 11.91 -16.06 -12.82
C PHE A 94 11.18 -16.35 -14.13
N SER A 95 10.79 -17.60 -14.32
CA SER A 95 10.09 -18.15 -15.48
C SER A 95 8.75 -18.79 -15.07
N LYS A 96 7.91 -19.10 -16.06
CA LYS A 96 6.58 -19.73 -15.87
C LYS A 96 5.73 -19.04 -14.80
N ILE A 97 5.69 -17.70 -14.83
CA ILE A 97 4.94 -16.90 -13.86
C ILE A 97 3.44 -17.03 -14.15
N GLN A 98 2.66 -17.42 -13.16
CA GLN A 98 1.21 -17.62 -13.26
C GLN A 98 0.52 -16.91 -12.11
N ILE A 99 -0.55 -16.18 -12.40
CA ILE A 99 -1.48 -15.66 -11.39
C ILE A 99 -2.52 -16.74 -11.12
N LEU A 100 -2.69 -17.10 -9.86
CA LEU A 100 -3.56 -18.16 -9.38
C LEU A 100 -4.68 -17.59 -8.50
N ASN A 101 -5.47 -18.48 -7.91
CA ASN A 101 -6.49 -18.15 -6.93
C ASN A 101 -6.17 -18.82 -5.59
N GLU A 102 -6.96 -18.50 -4.56
CA GLU A 102 -6.81 -19.02 -3.18
C GLU A 102 -6.92 -20.55 -3.06
N LYS A 103 -7.39 -21.24 -4.10
CA LYS A 103 -7.62 -22.69 -4.12
C LYS A 103 -6.66 -23.44 -5.04
N THR A 104 -5.96 -22.73 -5.92
CA THR A 104 -5.13 -23.32 -6.96
C THR A 104 -3.66 -23.07 -6.69
N SER A 105 -2.89 -24.15 -6.66
CA SER A 105 -1.44 -24.16 -6.54
C SER A 105 -0.95 -25.50 -7.07
N LYS A 106 0.32 -25.59 -7.47
CA LYS A 106 0.94 -26.90 -7.76
C LYS A 106 1.33 -27.67 -6.50
N ILE A 107 1.21 -27.05 -5.33
CA ILE A 107 1.36 -27.72 -4.04
C ILE A 107 0.16 -28.65 -3.82
N THR A 108 0.44 -29.93 -3.55
CA THR A 108 -0.59 -30.93 -3.26
C THR A 108 -1.32 -30.57 -1.96
N ASN A 109 -2.64 -30.70 -1.94
CA ASN A 109 -3.50 -30.38 -0.79
C ASN A 109 -3.43 -28.92 -0.31
N PHE A 110 -2.99 -27.98 -1.15
CA PHE A 110 -2.86 -26.55 -0.81
C PHE A 110 -4.11 -25.93 -0.19
N LYS A 111 -5.30 -26.27 -0.71
CA LYS A 111 -6.58 -25.76 -0.20
C LYS A 111 -6.94 -26.32 1.18
N ASP A 112 -6.37 -27.46 1.58
CA ASP A 112 -6.73 -28.20 2.79
C ASP A 112 -5.98 -27.67 4.03
N ASP A 113 -5.00 -26.77 3.83
CA ASP A 113 -4.29 -26.07 4.90
C ASP A 113 -5.13 -24.93 5.52
N TYR A 114 -6.23 -24.53 4.89
CA TYR A 114 -7.17 -23.47 5.35
C TYR A 114 -6.50 -22.13 5.75
N LEU A 115 -5.31 -21.83 5.19
CA LEU A 115 -4.59 -20.59 5.45
C LEU A 115 -5.13 -19.43 4.60
N ASP A 116 -5.43 -19.70 3.34
CA ASP A 116 -5.88 -18.70 2.36
C ASP A 116 -7.40 -18.73 2.11
N ILE A 117 -8.08 -19.72 2.69
CA ILE A 117 -9.50 -19.99 2.51
C ILE A 117 -10.16 -20.13 3.90
N ASN A 118 -11.28 -19.45 4.09
CA ASN A 118 -12.11 -19.58 5.27
C ASN A 118 -12.82 -20.96 5.29
N SER A 119 -13.40 -21.31 6.44
CA SER A 119 -14.16 -22.57 6.60
C SER A 119 -15.36 -22.73 5.66
N ASP A 120 -15.89 -21.62 5.12
CA ASP A 120 -16.97 -21.58 4.14
C ASP A 120 -16.48 -21.73 2.68
N GLY A 121 -15.17 -21.89 2.47
CA GLY A 121 -14.58 -22.00 1.14
C GLY A 121 -14.38 -20.65 0.42
N THR A 122 -14.61 -19.52 1.10
CA THR A 122 -14.33 -18.18 0.55
C THR A 122 -12.87 -17.78 0.80
N PRO A 123 -12.28 -16.92 -0.04
CA PRO A 123 -10.94 -16.40 0.23
C PRO A 123 -10.89 -15.66 1.57
N TYR A 124 -9.85 -15.90 2.38
CA TYR A 124 -9.60 -15.17 3.63
C TYR A 124 -9.60 -13.64 3.40
N ARG A 125 -9.00 -13.20 2.28
CA ARG A 125 -9.03 -11.80 1.84
C ARG A 125 -9.16 -11.70 0.32
N LYS A 126 -10.27 -11.12 -0.15
CA LYS A 126 -10.57 -10.95 -1.59
C LYS A 126 -9.52 -10.15 -2.37
N SER A 127 -8.79 -9.26 -1.70
CA SER A 127 -7.77 -8.41 -2.33
C SER A 127 -6.38 -9.05 -2.41
N SER A 128 -6.20 -10.29 -1.95
CA SER A 128 -4.93 -11.01 -2.01
C SER A 128 -4.51 -11.32 -3.46
N ILE A 129 -3.20 -11.49 -3.66
CA ILE A 129 -2.61 -11.86 -4.95
C ILE A 129 -1.90 -13.20 -4.73
N TYR A 130 -2.30 -14.20 -5.51
CA TYR A 130 -1.66 -15.51 -5.54
C TYR A 130 -0.86 -15.60 -6.83
N CYS A 131 0.44 -15.87 -6.72
CA CYS A 131 1.35 -15.94 -7.86
C CYS A 131 2.35 -17.08 -7.65
N GLU A 132 2.49 -17.93 -8.65
CA GLU A 132 3.49 -18.99 -8.68
C GLU A 132 4.49 -18.72 -9.79
N ALA A 133 5.78 -18.93 -9.53
CA ALA A 133 6.85 -18.73 -10.48
C ALA A 133 8.02 -19.69 -10.17
N TYR A 134 8.86 -19.94 -11.18
CA TYR A 134 9.98 -20.86 -11.11
C TYR A 134 11.27 -20.07 -11.28
N LYS A 135 12.24 -20.24 -10.39
CA LYS A 135 13.58 -19.67 -10.59
C LYS A 135 14.44 -20.61 -11.41
#